data_AF-A0A0E3PA70-F1
#
_entry.id   AF-A0A0E3PA70-F1
#
_cell.length_a   1.000
_cell.length_b   1.000
_cell.length_c   1.000
_cell.angle_alpha   90.00
_cell.angle_beta   90.00
_cell.angle_gamma   90.00
#
_symmetry.space_group_name_H-M   'P 1'
#
loop_
_entity.id
_entity.type
_entity.pdbx_description
1 polymer ?
#
loop_
_entity_poly.entity_id
_entity_poly.type
_entity_poly.pdbx_seq_one_letter_code
_entity_poly.pdbx_strand_id
1 'polypeptide(L)'
;MLYQSFSGDAEVGTSVFEMNGGSLTTSIGPLFYITNTDSEIKLNGAELNATSGILLSASADRWGDTGSNGGIVTLTAEDELLNGDVTCDNISSVTVILQNGTSLTGVINEENAGGSVALTLDSTSTWNVTGTSYLKSLIDEDTTLSNIKDNGYTIYYDSNENTNNWLGGETYTLTDGGKLIPLTA
;
A
#
# COMPACT_ATOMS: atom_id res chain seq x y z
N MET A 1 -10.15 1.91 11.61
CA MET A 1 -9.57 3.26 11.68
C MET A 1 -8.55 3.28 12.79
N LEU A 2 -7.33 3.72 12.49
CA LEU A 2 -6.25 3.95 13.44
C LEU A 2 -5.91 5.44 13.42
N TYR A 3 -5.94 6.10 14.58
CA TYR A 3 -5.72 7.54 14.67
C TYR A 3 -5.24 7.96 16.07
N GLN A 4 -4.48 9.06 16.14
CA GLN A 4 -4.17 9.72 17.41
C GLN A 4 -5.23 10.77 17.72
N SER A 5 -5.84 10.69 18.90
CA SER A 5 -6.82 11.68 19.37
C SER A 5 -6.14 12.95 19.93
N PHE A 6 -6.80 14.09 19.77
CA PHE A 6 -6.31 15.41 20.19
C PHE A 6 -6.69 15.80 21.64
N SER A 7 -7.25 14.87 22.42
CA SER A 7 -7.80 15.16 23.75
C SER A 7 -6.73 15.56 24.78
N GLY A 8 -5.45 15.34 24.48
CA GLY A 8 -4.34 15.54 25.42
C GLY A 8 -4.16 14.39 26.42
N ASP A 9 -5.12 13.46 26.46
CA ASP A 9 -5.15 12.33 27.39
C ASP A 9 -4.54 11.04 26.80
N ALA A 10 -4.27 11.04 25.49
CA ALA A 10 -3.64 9.93 24.79
C ALA A 10 -2.16 10.22 24.56
N GLU A 11 -1.29 9.30 25.00
CA GLU A 11 0.14 9.33 24.69
C GLU A 11 0.34 9.28 23.18
N VAL A 12 1.24 10.10 22.65
CA VAL A 12 1.63 10.05 21.24
C VAL A 12 2.43 8.77 21.02
N GLY A 13 1.98 7.91 20.13
CA GLY A 13 2.66 6.65 19.85
C GLY A 13 2.23 6.02 18.53
N THR A 14 2.90 4.92 18.19
CA THR A 14 2.56 4.08 17.05
C THR A 14 1.37 3.20 17.40
N SER A 15 0.30 3.30 16.63
CA SER A 15 -0.84 2.40 16.74
C SER A 15 -0.51 1.04 16.13
N VAL A 16 -0.94 -0.05 16.78
CA VAL A 16 -0.67 -1.41 16.30
C VAL A 16 -1.99 -2.18 16.20
N PHE A 17 -2.23 -2.77 15.03
CA PHE A 17 -3.32 -3.71 14.79
C PHE A 17 -2.75 -5.04 14.33
N GLU A 18 -3.14 -6.13 14.99
CA GLU A 18 -2.71 -7.48 14.63
C GLU A 18 -3.94 -8.41 14.53
N MET A 19 -4.00 -9.20 13.46
CA MET A 19 -5.05 -10.17 13.23
C MET A 19 -4.47 -11.47 12.70
N ASN A 20 -4.63 -12.54 13.49
CA ASN A 20 -4.20 -13.90 13.14
C ASN A 20 -5.47 -14.76 12.96
N GLY A 21 -5.87 -14.98 11.71
CA GLY A 21 -7.12 -15.64 11.37
C GLY A 21 -8.38 -14.79 11.61
N GLY A 22 -9.54 -15.42 11.39
CA GLY A 22 -10.85 -14.78 11.56
C GLY A 22 -11.26 -13.96 10.34
N SER A 23 -12.28 -13.11 10.49
CA SER A 23 -12.81 -12.28 9.39
C SER A 23 -13.05 -10.83 9.81
N LEU A 24 -12.67 -9.87 8.97
CA LEU A 24 -12.97 -8.45 9.14
C LEU A 24 -13.66 -7.92 7.89
N THR A 25 -14.83 -7.29 8.07
CA THR A 25 -15.59 -6.70 6.99
C THR A 25 -15.98 -5.27 7.30
N THR A 26 -15.74 -4.34 6.37
CA THR A 26 -16.26 -2.97 6.42
C THR A 26 -17.34 -2.78 5.37
N SER A 27 -18.52 -2.35 5.81
CA SER A 27 -19.65 -2.05 4.93
C SER A 27 -19.56 -0.67 4.27
N ILE A 28 -18.82 0.26 4.89
CA ILE A 28 -18.64 1.64 4.42
C ILE A 28 -17.19 2.05 4.71
N GLY A 29 -16.58 2.78 3.78
CA GLY A 29 -15.22 3.28 3.92
C GLY A 29 -14.14 2.20 3.70
N PRO A 30 -12.86 2.58 3.82
CA PRO A 30 -11.75 1.65 3.64
C PRO A 30 -11.72 0.59 4.76
N LEU A 31 -11.08 -0.56 4.53
CA LEU A 31 -10.84 -1.54 5.58
C LEU A 31 -9.98 -0.93 6.70
N PHE A 32 -8.88 -0.31 6.28
CA PHE A 32 -7.97 0.41 7.16
C PHE A 32 -7.92 1.89 6.76
N TYR A 33 -8.34 2.75 7.69
CA TYR A 33 -8.19 4.20 7.56
C TYR A 33 -7.17 4.70 8.57
N ILE A 34 -6.13 5.38 8.11
CA ILE A 34 -5.02 5.87 8.94
C ILE A 34 -4.94 7.38 8.78
N THR A 35 -4.94 8.09 9.91
CA THR A 35 -4.85 9.55 9.92
C THR A 35 -4.18 10.03 11.21
N ASN A 36 -3.34 11.06 11.10
CA ASN A 36 -2.68 11.71 12.24
C ASN A 36 -1.96 10.73 13.19
N THR A 37 -1.31 9.70 12.65
CA THR A 37 -0.60 8.70 13.47
C THR A 37 0.34 7.85 12.63
N ASP A 38 1.36 7.31 13.30
CA ASP A 38 2.15 6.19 12.80
C ASP A 38 1.42 4.88 13.14
N SER A 39 1.38 3.94 12.20
CA SER A 39 0.63 2.69 12.36
C SER A 39 1.41 1.47 11.86
N GLU A 40 1.24 0.37 12.57
CA GLU A 40 1.66 -0.96 12.14
C GLU A 40 0.44 -1.87 12.07
N ILE A 41 0.22 -2.50 10.91
CA ILE A 41 -0.85 -3.47 10.70
C ILE A 41 -0.22 -4.80 10.32
N LYS A 42 -0.52 -5.85 11.07
CA LYS A 42 -0.03 -7.22 10.86
C LYS A 42 -1.19 -8.17 10.64
N LEU A 43 -1.15 -8.89 9.53
CA LEU A 43 -2.19 -9.82 9.11
C LEU A 43 -1.58 -11.18 8.82
N ASN A 44 -2.20 -12.24 9.34
CA ASN A 44 -1.82 -13.62 9.07
C ASN A 44 -3.07 -14.49 8.92
N GLY A 45 -3.33 -14.99 7.70
CA GLY A 45 -4.43 -15.91 7.40
C GLY A 45 -5.85 -15.39 7.70
N ALA A 46 -6.10 -14.08 7.62
CA ALA A 46 -7.40 -13.45 7.86
C ALA A 46 -8.28 -13.36 6.59
N GLU A 47 -9.60 -13.40 6.77
CA GLU A 47 -10.56 -13.11 5.70
C GLU A 47 -10.97 -11.63 5.74
N LEU A 48 -10.55 -10.86 4.74
CA LEU A 48 -10.69 -9.40 4.72
C LEU A 48 -11.60 -8.95 3.59
N ASN A 49 -12.59 -8.10 3.91
CA ASN A 49 -13.53 -7.58 2.92
C ASN A 49 -13.85 -6.09 3.14
N ALA A 50 -13.51 -5.25 2.17
CA ALA A 50 -13.99 -3.86 2.11
C ALA A 50 -15.03 -3.71 1.01
N THR A 51 -16.29 -3.47 1.38
CA THR A 51 -17.36 -3.26 0.39
C THR A 51 -17.15 -2.01 -0.47
N SER A 52 -16.37 -1.04 0.03
CA SER A 52 -15.99 0.16 -0.71
C SER A 52 -15.03 -0.09 -1.86
N GLY A 53 -14.36 -1.25 -1.88
CA GLY A 53 -13.24 -1.52 -2.78
C GLY A 53 -11.92 -0.89 -2.33
N ILE A 54 -11.86 -0.23 -1.17
CA ILE A 54 -10.62 0.38 -0.65
C ILE A 54 -10.09 -0.47 0.50
N LEU A 55 -8.92 -1.07 0.31
CA LEU A 55 -8.24 -1.84 1.34
C LEU A 55 -7.66 -0.90 2.40
N LEU A 56 -6.86 0.07 1.96
CA LEU A 56 -6.12 0.95 2.86
C LEU A 56 -6.14 2.38 2.33
N SER A 57 -6.43 3.33 3.20
CA SER A 57 -6.33 4.76 2.91
C SER A 57 -5.55 5.45 4.03
N ALA A 58 -4.43 6.06 3.68
CA ALA A 58 -3.70 6.97 4.55
C ALA A 58 -3.94 8.42 4.10
N SER A 59 -4.54 9.23 4.97
CA SER A 59 -4.80 10.63 4.66
C SER A 59 -4.83 11.51 5.90
N ALA A 60 -4.66 12.81 5.70
CA ALA A 60 -5.05 13.81 6.67
C ALA A 60 -6.57 13.88 6.82
N ASP A 61 -7.01 14.30 7.99
CA ASP A 61 -8.42 14.55 8.34
C ASP A 61 -8.45 15.66 9.42
N ARG A 62 -9.53 15.75 10.19
CA ARG A 62 -9.76 16.77 11.22
C ARG A 62 -8.90 16.64 12.49
N TRP A 63 -8.09 15.60 12.62
CA TRP A 63 -7.25 15.37 13.79
C TRP A 63 -5.83 15.82 13.53
N GLY A 64 -5.17 16.43 14.51
CA GLY A 64 -3.79 16.91 14.39
C GLY A 64 -3.66 18.31 13.81
N ASP A 65 -2.41 18.69 13.55
CA ASP A 65 -2.07 20.00 12.96
C ASP A 65 -2.19 19.93 11.43
N THR A 66 -2.99 20.84 10.87
CA THR A 66 -3.19 20.91 9.41
C THR A 66 -1.86 21.03 8.68
N GLY A 67 -1.61 20.09 7.76
CA GLY A 67 -0.39 20.04 6.96
C GLY A 67 0.69 19.12 7.51
N SER A 68 0.50 18.56 8.71
CA SER A 68 1.39 17.56 9.31
C SER A 68 0.64 16.42 9.99
N ASN A 69 -0.60 16.19 9.56
CA ASN A 69 -1.53 15.24 10.18
C ASN A 69 -1.93 14.09 9.24
N GLY A 70 -1.09 13.79 8.25
CA GLY A 70 -1.22 12.60 7.42
C GLY A 70 -1.09 11.30 8.22
N GLY A 71 -1.42 10.19 7.56
CA GLY A 71 -1.19 8.85 8.10
C GLY A 71 0.15 8.29 7.65
N ILE A 72 0.89 7.66 8.55
CA ILE A 72 2.08 6.87 8.21
C ILE A 72 1.79 5.43 8.60
N VAL A 73 1.85 4.49 7.66
CA VAL A 73 1.48 3.09 7.95
C VAL A 73 2.36 2.07 7.25
N THR A 74 2.70 1.03 7.99
CA THR A 74 3.25 -0.23 7.46
C THR A 74 2.20 -1.33 7.61
N LEU A 75 1.78 -1.89 6.48
CA LEU A 75 0.94 -3.09 6.39
C LEU A 75 1.84 -4.29 6.04
N THR A 76 1.91 -5.26 6.94
CA THR A 76 2.58 -6.55 6.69
C THR A 76 1.53 -7.65 6.64
N ALA A 77 1.51 -8.40 5.55
CA ALA A 77 0.52 -9.44 5.29
C ALA A 77 1.20 -10.75 4.92
N GLU A 78 0.76 -11.83 5.57
CA GLU A 78 1.28 -13.18 5.40
C GLU A 78 0.12 -14.17 5.17
N ASP A 79 0.20 -15.00 4.11
CA ASP A 79 -0.88 -15.94 3.76
C ASP A 79 -2.25 -15.24 3.61
N GLU A 80 -2.26 -14.03 3.04
CA GLU A 80 -3.45 -13.19 2.92
C GLU A 80 -4.00 -13.13 1.48
N LEU A 81 -5.32 -13.01 1.35
CA LEU A 81 -6.00 -12.63 0.11
C LEU A 81 -6.56 -11.21 0.24
N LEU A 82 -5.71 -10.22 -0.05
CA LEU A 82 -6.04 -8.80 0.05
C LEU A 82 -6.78 -8.33 -1.21
N ASN A 83 -7.92 -7.67 -1.00
CA ASN A 83 -8.73 -7.11 -2.09
C ASN A 83 -9.04 -5.64 -1.80
N GLY A 84 -8.77 -4.79 -2.79
CA GLY A 84 -9.09 -3.38 -2.77
C GLY A 84 -7.87 -2.49 -2.94
N ASP A 85 -8.16 -1.21 -3.18
CA ASP A 85 -7.17 -0.22 -3.56
C ASP A 85 -6.41 0.32 -2.34
N VAL A 86 -5.20 0.79 -2.60
CA VAL A 86 -4.35 1.47 -1.63
C VAL A 86 -4.21 2.93 -2.02
N THR A 87 -4.67 3.84 -1.16
CA THR A 87 -4.64 5.29 -1.43
C THR A 87 -3.78 6.04 -0.41
N CYS A 88 -3.14 7.12 -0.87
CA CYS A 88 -2.23 7.92 -0.08
C CYS A 88 -2.35 9.39 -0.51
N ASP A 89 -2.60 10.31 0.44
CA ASP A 89 -2.59 11.74 0.15
C ASP A 89 -1.18 12.35 0.15
N ASN A 90 -1.08 13.64 -0.16
CA ASN A 90 0.19 14.33 -0.39
C ASN A 90 1.08 14.50 0.86
N ILE A 91 0.58 14.20 2.05
CA ILE A 91 1.33 14.31 3.31
C ILE A 91 1.34 13.01 4.12
N SER A 92 0.94 11.91 3.49
CA SER A 92 0.90 10.56 4.08
C SER A 92 1.96 9.64 3.48
N SER A 93 2.17 8.50 4.13
CA SER A 93 3.06 7.44 3.66
C SER A 93 2.48 6.05 3.92
N VAL A 94 2.56 5.18 2.93
CA VAL A 94 2.11 3.79 3.02
C VAL A 94 3.25 2.85 2.61
N THR A 95 3.53 1.85 3.43
CA THR A 95 4.38 0.71 3.07
C THR A 95 3.55 -0.56 3.12
N VAL A 96 3.52 -1.31 2.03
CA VAL A 96 2.86 -2.62 1.92
C VAL A 96 3.91 -3.70 1.73
N ILE A 97 3.89 -4.73 2.59
CA ILE A 97 4.81 -5.86 2.57
C ILE A 97 3.97 -7.13 2.41
N LEU A 98 4.15 -7.82 1.28
CA LEU A 98 3.46 -9.07 0.95
C LEU A 98 4.43 -10.24 1.12
N GLN A 99 4.07 -11.18 1.98
CA GLN A 99 4.90 -12.33 2.33
C GLN A 99 4.10 -13.64 2.32
N ASN A 100 4.80 -14.77 2.26
CA ASN A 100 4.28 -16.11 2.47
C ASN A 100 3.04 -16.42 1.61
N GLY A 101 3.12 -16.16 0.30
CA GLY A 101 2.04 -16.48 -0.64
C GLY A 101 0.89 -15.46 -0.68
N THR A 102 1.08 -14.28 -0.09
CA THR A 102 0.04 -13.24 -0.06
C THR A 102 -0.27 -12.72 -1.46
N SER A 103 -1.56 -12.54 -1.76
CA SER A 103 -2.02 -11.88 -2.99
C SER A 103 -2.69 -10.56 -2.68
N LEU A 104 -2.29 -9.49 -3.38
CA LEU A 104 -3.02 -8.22 -3.43
C LEU A 104 -3.72 -8.08 -4.77
N THR A 105 -5.03 -7.81 -4.78
CA THR A 105 -5.78 -7.38 -5.97
C THR A 105 -6.27 -5.95 -5.76
N GLY A 106 -5.77 -5.02 -6.57
CA GLY A 106 -6.12 -3.60 -6.46
C GLY A 106 -5.14 -2.67 -7.17
N VAL A 107 -5.52 -1.40 -7.30
CA VAL A 107 -4.63 -0.32 -7.76
C VAL A 107 -3.92 0.32 -6.57
N ILE A 108 -2.67 0.74 -6.78
CA ILE A 108 -1.89 1.44 -5.75
C ILE A 108 -1.67 2.89 -6.18
N ASN A 109 -2.22 3.81 -5.41
CA ASN A 109 -2.01 5.26 -5.51
C ASN A 109 -2.34 5.84 -6.89
N GLU A 110 -3.49 5.46 -7.45
CA GLU A 110 -3.93 5.86 -8.80
C GLU A 110 -3.88 7.37 -9.04
N GLU A 111 -4.29 8.15 -8.04
CA GLU A 111 -4.33 9.62 -8.12
C GLU A 111 -2.95 10.29 -8.09
N ASN A 112 -1.91 9.55 -7.70
CA ASN A 112 -0.55 10.06 -7.52
C ASN A 112 -0.52 11.42 -6.77
N ALA A 113 -1.19 11.49 -5.62
CA ALA A 113 -1.46 12.75 -4.96
C ALA A 113 -0.22 13.45 -4.37
N GLY A 114 0.99 12.90 -4.54
CA GLY A 114 2.25 13.44 -4.02
C GLY A 114 2.72 12.81 -2.71
N GLY A 115 1.97 11.85 -2.16
CA GLY A 115 2.38 11.03 -1.03
C GLY A 115 3.41 9.98 -1.42
N SER A 116 3.87 9.21 -0.43
CA SER A 116 4.80 8.09 -0.66
C SER A 116 4.07 6.76 -0.52
N VAL A 117 4.18 5.89 -1.51
CA VAL A 117 3.73 4.50 -1.39
C VAL A 117 4.83 3.54 -1.81
N ALA A 118 5.16 2.60 -0.94
CA ALA A 118 6.16 1.56 -1.16
C ALA A 118 5.50 0.18 -1.16
N LEU A 119 5.90 -0.68 -2.10
CA LEU A 119 5.49 -2.08 -2.17
C LEU A 119 6.73 -2.98 -2.09
N THR A 120 6.67 -4.00 -1.24
CA THR A 120 7.63 -5.09 -1.18
C THR A 120 6.89 -6.41 -1.37
N LEU A 121 7.38 -7.24 -2.30
CA LEU A 121 6.89 -8.61 -2.51
C LEU A 121 8.03 -9.60 -2.28
N ASP A 122 7.74 -10.67 -1.56
CA ASP A 122 8.54 -11.88 -1.66
C ASP A 122 8.24 -12.64 -2.96
N SER A 123 9.10 -13.60 -3.30
CA SER A 123 8.99 -14.35 -4.56
C SER A 123 7.76 -15.27 -4.65
N THR A 124 7.02 -15.45 -3.56
CA THR A 124 5.81 -16.29 -3.50
C THR A 124 4.51 -15.49 -3.56
N SER A 125 4.59 -14.20 -3.27
CA SER A 125 3.48 -13.28 -3.22
C SER A 125 3.14 -12.74 -4.60
N THR A 126 1.93 -12.23 -4.80
CA THR A 126 1.45 -11.76 -6.11
C THR A 126 0.74 -10.41 -5.98
N TRP A 127 0.93 -9.54 -6.96
CA TRP A 127 0.09 -8.36 -7.14
C TRP A 127 -0.69 -8.45 -8.45
N ASN A 128 -2.02 -8.48 -8.35
CA ASN A 128 -2.95 -8.42 -9.44
C ASN A 128 -3.45 -6.98 -9.63
N VAL A 129 -2.87 -6.29 -10.60
CA VAL A 129 -3.04 -4.86 -10.83
C VAL A 129 -4.37 -4.60 -11.53
N THR A 130 -5.17 -3.68 -11.00
CA THR A 130 -6.50 -3.36 -11.56
C THR A 130 -6.59 -1.96 -12.17
N GLY A 131 -5.50 -1.20 -12.16
CA GLY A 131 -5.45 0.18 -12.64
C GLY A 131 -4.02 0.72 -12.74
N THR A 132 -3.87 1.91 -13.32
CA THR A 132 -2.56 2.58 -13.38
C THR A 132 -2.10 2.92 -11.98
N SER A 133 -0.89 2.50 -11.61
CA SER A 133 -0.39 2.61 -10.23
C SER A 133 0.89 3.44 -10.15
N TYR A 134 1.11 4.08 -9.00
CA TYR A 134 2.27 4.95 -8.76
C TYR A 134 2.96 4.60 -7.44
N LEU A 135 4.18 4.07 -7.55
CA LEU A 135 5.01 3.68 -6.42
C LEU A 135 6.22 4.60 -6.30
N LYS A 136 6.53 5.00 -5.06
CA LYS A 136 7.83 5.58 -4.74
C LYS A 136 8.92 4.50 -4.75
N SER A 137 8.62 3.34 -4.18
CA SER A 137 9.55 2.21 -4.07
C SER A 137 8.86 0.91 -4.46
N LEU A 138 9.53 0.09 -5.26
CA LEU A 138 9.16 -1.28 -5.59
C LEU A 138 10.36 -2.19 -5.30
N ILE A 139 10.19 -3.08 -4.33
CA ILE A 139 11.15 -4.15 -4.04
C ILE A 139 10.46 -5.47 -4.38
N ASP A 140 11.11 -6.29 -5.19
CA ASP A 140 10.59 -7.60 -5.57
C ASP A 140 11.72 -8.62 -5.54
N GLU A 141 11.50 -9.71 -4.81
CA GLU A 141 12.43 -10.84 -4.83
C GLU A 141 12.36 -11.61 -6.16
N ASP A 142 11.22 -11.60 -6.85
CA ASP A 142 11.12 -12.09 -8.24
C ASP A 142 11.56 -11.00 -9.22
N THR A 143 12.87 -10.97 -9.49
CA THR A 143 13.47 -10.06 -10.47
C THR A 143 12.94 -10.22 -11.91
N THR A 144 12.17 -11.26 -12.22
CA THR A 144 11.50 -11.41 -13.52
C THR A 144 10.18 -10.66 -13.61
N LEU A 145 9.68 -10.13 -12.47
CA LEU A 145 8.40 -9.43 -12.33
C LEU A 145 7.19 -10.29 -12.71
N SER A 146 7.32 -11.62 -12.74
CA SER A 146 6.28 -12.53 -13.21
C SER A 146 5.12 -12.69 -12.22
N ASN A 147 5.38 -12.37 -10.96
CA ASN A 147 4.43 -12.28 -9.86
C ASN A 147 3.60 -10.98 -9.86
N ILE A 148 3.89 -10.04 -10.75
CA ILE A 148 3.04 -8.87 -11.01
C ILE A 148 2.17 -9.18 -12.23
N LYS A 149 0.87 -9.42 -11.99
CA LYS A 149 -0.15 -9.59 -13.03
C LYS A 149 -0.69 -8.22 -13.38
N ASP A 150 -0.07 -7.58 -14.37
CA ASP A 150 -0.31 -6.18 -14.71
C ASP A 150 -1.63 -5.95 -15.44
N ASN A 151 -2.24 -6.99 -16.01
CA ASN A 151 -3.51 -6.91 -16.76
C ASN A 151 -3.51 -5.80 -17.85
N GLY A 152 -2.35 -5.47 -18.43
CA GLY A 152 -2.21 -4.41 -19.43
C GLY A 152 -2.05 -2.99 -18.86
N TYR A 153 -2.07 -2.82 -17.54
CA TYR A 153 -1.94 -1.52 -16.89
C TYR A 153 -0.48 -1.05 -16.78
N THR A 154 -0.32 0.26 -16.58
CA THR A 154 0.99 0.88 -16.38
C THR A 154 1.26 1.07 -14.90
N ILE A 155 2.46 0.74 -14.46
CA ILE A 155 2.98 0.94 -13.11
C ILE A 155 4.13 1.92 -13.23
N TYR A 156 4.07 3.00 -12.46
CA TYR A 156 5.14 3.99 -12.38
C TYR A 156 5.96 3.75 -11.11
N TYR A 157 7.29 3.85 -11.23
CA TYR A 157 8.21 3.82 -10.09
C TYR A 157 9.14 5.03 -10.12
N ASP A 158 9.59 5.52 -8.96
CA ASP A 158 10.58 6.62 -8.93
C ASP A 158 12.00 6.09 -9.16
N SER A 159 12.59 6.42 -10.31
CA SER A 159 13.96 5.99 -10.64
C SER A 159 15.05 6.66 -9.80
N ASN A 160 14.73 7.71 -9.04
CA ASN A 160 15.67 8.37 -8.13
C ASN A 160 15.68 7.73 -6.74
N GLU A 161 14.73 6.83 -6.45
CA GLU A 161 14.69 6.15 -5.16
C GLU A 161 15.73 5.01 -5.14
N ASN A 162 16.59 4.99 -4.11
CA ASN A 162 17.72 4.06 -4.05
C ASN A 162 17.27 2.59 -4.01
N THR A 163 16.09 2.31 -3.44
CA THR A 163 15.51 0.97 -3.42
C THR A 163 15.12 0.47 -4.80
N ASN A 164 14.98 1.36 -5.80
CA ASN A 164 14.66 1.02 -7.19
C ASN A 164 15.90 0.91 -8.08
N ASN A 165 17.12 1.07 -7.56
CA ASN A 165 18.36 1.02 -8.35
C ASN A 165 18.51 -0.27 -9.19
N TRP A 166 17.90 -1.37 -8.75
CA TRP A 166 17.89 -2.64 -9.47
C TRP A 166 17.09 -2.59 -10.79
N LEU A 167 16.17 -1.65 -10.94
CA LEU A 167 15.41 -1.38 -12.16
C LEU A 167 16.18 -0.52 -13.18
N GLY A 168 17.35 0.00 -12.81
CA GLY A 168 18.24 0.73 -13.72
C GLY A 168 17.67 2.02 -14.34
N GLY A 169 16.49 2.48 -13.91
CA GLY A 169 15.78 3.58 -14.59
C GLY A 169 15.23 3.20 -15.96
N GLU A 170 15.01 1.91 -16.22
CA GLU A 170 14.53 1.38 -17.50
C GLU A 170 13.02 1.14 -17.51
N THR A 171 12.45 1.08 -18.72
CA THR A 171 11.06 0.65 -18.93
C THR A 171 10.99 -0.84 -19.23
N TYR A 172 10.14 -1.56 -18.49
CA TYR A 172 9.90 -2.99 -18.68
C TYR A 172 8.51 -3.22 -19.27
N THR A 173 8.40 -4.16 -20.21
CA THR A 173 7.09 -4.70 -20.62
C THR A 173 6.78 -5.88 -19.71
N LEU A 174 5.62 -5.83 -19.06
CA LEU A 174 5.15 -6.84 -18.11
C LEU A 174 4.38 -7.94 -18.84
N THR A 175 4.11 -9.03 -18.14
CA THR A 175 3.62 -10.30 -18.69
C THR A 175 2.34 -10.13 -19.53
N ASP A 176 1.41 -9.29 -19.09
CA ASP A 176 0.10 -9.09 -19.73
C ASP A 176 0.10 -7.90 -20.72
N GLY A 177 1.27 -7.36 -21.04
CA GLY A 177 1.48 -6.31 -22.04
C GLY A 177 1.46 -4.87 -21.50
N GLY A 178 1.21 -4.70 -20.21
CA GLY A 178 1.41 -3.47 -19.47
C GLY A 178 2.89 -3.13 -19.28
N LYS A 179 3.18 -2.08 -18.52
CA LYS A 179 4.54 -1.54 -18.42
C LYS A 179 4.89 -1.11 -17.00
N LEU A 180 6.13 -1.35 -16.61
CA LEU A 180 6.77 -0.70 -15.46
C LEU A 180 7.67 0.41 -15.98
N ILE A 181 7.34 1.68 -15.68
CA ILE A 181 7.95 2.87 -16.27
C ILE A 181 8.56 3.76 -15.17
N PRO A 182 9.78 4.26 -15.35
CA PRO A 182 10.33 5.26 -14.44
C PRO A 182 9.55 6.56 -14.55
N LEU A 183 9.10 7.10 -13.42
CA LEU A 183 8.57 8.44 -13.32
C LEU A 183 9.74 9.41 -13.13
N THR A 184 10.17 10.06 -14.20
CA THR A 184 11.14 11.15 -14.09
C THR A 184 10.43 12.39 -13.54
N ALA A 185 10.98 12.97 -12.48
CA ALA A 185 10.59 14.27 -11.94
C ALA A 185 10.73 15.40 -12.97
#